data_AF-A0AAW0JPS6-F1
#
_entry.id   AF-A0AAW0JPS6-F1
#
_cell.length_a   1.000
_cell.length_b   1.000
_cell.length_c   1.000
_cell.angle_alpha   90.00
_cell.angle_beta   90.00
_cell.angle_gamma   90.00
#
_symmetry.space_group_name_H-M   'P 1'
#
loop_
_entity.id
_entity.type
_entity.pdbx_description
1 polymer ?
#
loop_
_entity_poly.entity_id
_entity_poly.type
_entity_poly.pdbx_seq_one_letter_code
_entity_poly.pdbx_strand_id
1 'polypeptide(L)'
;VQSFMRGWLCRRKWKTIVQDYICSPHAESMRKRNQIVFTMVEAETEYVHQLYILVNGFLRPLRMAASSKKPPISHDDVSSIFLNSETIMFLHEIFHQGLKARLANWPTLVLADLFDILLPMLNIYQEFVRNHQYSLQVLANCKQNRDFDKLLKQYEANPACEGRMLETFLTYPMFQ
;
A
#
# COMPACT_ATOMS: atom_id res chain seq x y z
N VAL A 1 -42.31 17.39 -41.14
CA VAL A 1 -42.06 18.55 -40.23
C VAL A 1 -42.33 18.22 -38.75
N GLN A 2 -43.49 17.64 -38.40
CA GLN A 2 -43.85 17.35 -36.99
C GLN A 2 -42.94 16.32 -36.29
N SER A 3 -42.49 15.27 -36.97
CA SER A 3 -41.56 14.27 -36.41
C SER A 3 -40.17 14.85 -36.10
N PHE A 4 -39.68 15.73 -36.97
CA PHE A 4 -38.42 16.45 -36.78
C PHE A 4 -38.46 17.38 -35.56
N MET A 5 -39.52 18.17 -35.41
CA MET A 5 -39.71 19.05 -34.25
C MET A 5 -39.80 18.26 -32.93
N ARG A 6 -40.51 17.12 -32.92
CA ARG A 6 -40.56 16.22 -31.75
C ARG A 6 -39.19 15.67 -31.39
N GLY A 7 -38.43 15.19 -32.36
CA GLY A 7 -37.05 14.71 -32.15
C GLY A 7 -36.11 15.80 -31.63
N TRP A 8 -36.23 17.02 -32.15
CA TRP A 8 -35.47 18.18 -31.67
C TRP A 8 -35.84 18.56 -30.22
N LEU A 9 -37.13 18.59 -29.88
CA LEU A 9 -37.60 18.85 -28.51
C LEU A 9 -37.13 17.78 -27.52
N CYS A 10 -37.19 16.50 -27.89
CA CYS A 10 -36.68 15.40 -27.05
C CYS A 10 -35.18 15.54 -26.79
N ARG A 11 -34.37 15.83 -27.82
CA ARG A 11 -32.92 16.07 -27.66
C ARG A 11 -32.64 17.27 -26.76
N ARG A 12 -33.41 18.35 -26.88
CA ARG A 12 -33.24 19.54 -26.04
C ARG A 12 -33.60 19.27 -24.59
N LYS A 13 -34.75 18.63 -24.34
CA LYS A 13 -35.14 18.21 -22.98
C LYS A 13 -34.14 17.25 -22.35
N TRP A 14 -33.64 16.28 -23.12
CA TRP A 14 -32.60 15.37 -22.67
C TRP A 14 -31.34 16.11 -22.23
N LYS A 15 -30.86 17.06 -23.05
CA LYS A 15 -29.71 17.89 -22.69
C LYS A 15 -29.92 18.65 -21.37
N THR A 16 -31.09 19.23 -21.17
CA THR A 16 -31.42 19.92 -19.91
C THR A 16 -31.43 18.96 -18.72
N ILE A 17 -32.11 17.82 -18.83
CA ILE A 17 -32.17 16.81 -17.75
C ILE A 17 -30.78 16.30 -17.39
N VAL A 18 -29.93 16.05 -18.38
CA VAL A 18 -28.54 15.62 -18.16
C VAL A 18 -27.74 16.71 -17.45
N GLN A 19 -27.88 17.97 -17.88
CA GLN A 19 -27.17 19.09 -17.26
C GLN A 19 -27.61 19.28 -15.81
N ASP A 20 -28.92 19.25 -15.54
CA ASP A 20 -29.48 19.38 -14.19
C ASP A 20 -29.00 18.25 -13.29
N TYR A 21 -28.91 17.02 -13.82
CA TYR A 21 -28.33 15.89 -13.09
C TYR A 21 -26.84 16.10 -12.80
N ILE A 22 -26.02 16.49 -13.79
CA ILE A 22 -24.57 16.70 -13.63
C ILE A 22 -24.26 17.79 -12.57
N CYS A 23 -25.13 18.80 -12.48
CA CYS A 23 -25.05 19.88 -11.50
C CYS A 23 -25.76 19.55 -10.17
N SER A 24 -26.42 18.39 -10.05
CA SER A 24 -27.14 18.02 -8.84
C SER A 24 -26.18 17.71 -7.67
N PRO A 25 -26.61 17.96 -6.41
CA PRO A 25 -25.84 17.58 -5.23
C PRO A 25 -25.53 16.07 -5.16
N HIS A 26 -26.42 15.24 -5.70
CA HIS A 26 -26.21 13.79 -5.78
C HIS A 26 -25.04 13.43 -6.69
N ALA A 27 -24.99 13.99 -7.91
CA ALA A 27 -23.90 13.74 -8.85
C ALA A 27 -22.56 14.28 -8.30
N GLU A 28 -22.58 15.41 -7.59
CA GLU A 28 -21.39 15.91 -6.90
C GLU A 28 -20.90 14.97 -5.78
N SER A 29 -21.80 14.49 -4.93
CA SER A 29 -21.49 13.51 -3.88
C SER A 29 -20.91 12.22 -4.46
N MET A 30 -21.50 11.71 -5.55
CA MET A 30 -21.00 10.52 -6.25
C MET A 30 -19.60 10.75 -6.83
N ARG A 31 -19.32 11.93 -7.41
CA ARG A 31 -17.97 12.28 -7.89
C ARG A 31 -16.97 12.31 -6.74
N LYS A 32 -17.30 12.96 -5.62
CA LYS A 32 -16.45 13.02 -4.42
C LYS A 32 -16.15 11.63 -3.87
N ARG A 33 -17.18 10.78 -3.74
CA ARG A 33 -17.02 9.40 -3.29
C ARG A 33 -16.10 8.60 -4.21
N ASN A 34 -16.32 8.68 -5.53
CA ASN A 34 -15.49 7.97 -6.50
C ASN A 34 -14.04 8.46 -6.47
N GLN A 35 -13.84 9.77 -6.36
CA GLN A 35 -12.50 10.35 -6.24
C GLN A 35 -11.77 9.81 -5.01
N ILE A 36 -12.41 9.78 -3.84
CA ILE A 36 -11.81 9.22 -2.61
C ILE A 36 -11.45 7.74 -2.81
N VAL A 37 -12.33 6.95 -3.42
CA VAL A 37 -12.07 5.52 -3.67
C VAL A 37 -10.88 5.34 -4.61
N PHE A 38 -10.77 6.11 -5.69
CA PHE A 38 -9.64 6.00 -6.62
C PHE A 38 -8.34 6.41 -5.95
N THR A 39 -8.32 7.54 -5.23
CA THR A 39 -7.14 7.98 -4.46
C THR A 39 -6.74 6.95 -3.42
N MET A 40 -7.71 6.31 -2.75
CA MET A 40 -7.44 5.25 -1.77
C MET A 40 -6.77 4.03 -2.42
N VAL A 41 -7.27 3.58 -3.58
CA VAL A 41 -6.67 2.43 -4.29
C VAL A 41 -5.28 2.76 -4.80
N GLU A 42 -5.06 3.97 -5.31
CA GLU A 42 -3.73 4.44 -5.73
C GLU A 42 -2.76 4.46 -4.55
N ALA A 43 -3.17 5.06 -3.43
CA ALA A 43 -2.37 5.09 -2.20
C ALA A 43 -2.05 3.68 -1.67
N GLU A 44 -3.03 2.78 -1.66
CA GLU A 44 -2.83 1.40 -1.23
C GLU A 44 -1.89 0.63 -2.18
N THR A 45 -1.97 0.90 -3.49
CA THR A 45 -1.07 0.30 -4.48
C THR A 45 0.37 0.69 -4.21
N GLU A 46 0.62 1.98 -3.98
CA GLU A 46 1.95 2.49 -3.65
C GLU A 46 2.44 1.89 -2.33
N TYR A 47 1.57 1.87 -1.31
CA TYR A 47 1.91 1.35 0.00
C TYR A 47 2.33 -0.13 -0.02
N VAL A 48 1.53 -0.98 -0.67
CA VAL A 48 1.85 -2.41 -0.86
C VAL A 48 3.15 -2.59 -1.64
N HIS A 49 3.41 -1.74 -2.64
CA HIS A 49 4.66 -1.78 -3.39
C HIS A 49 5.88 -1.49 -2.50
N GLN A 50 5.80 -0.48 -1.62
CA GLN A 50 6.86 -0.18 -0.66
C GLN A 50 7.10 -1.33 0.33
N LEU A 51 6.03 -1.93 0.86
CA LEU A 51 6.13 -3.10 1.73
C LEU A 51 6.70 -4.32 0.99
N TYR A 52 6.35 -4.49 -0.28
CA TYR A 52 6.89 -5.55 -1.12
C TYR A 52 8.41 -5.41 -1.27
N ILE A 53 8.92 -4.19 -1.50
CA ILE A 53 10.37 -3.93 -1.56
C ILE A 53 11.03 -4.21 -0.21
N LEU A 54 10.44 -3.76 0.91
CA LEU A 54 10.94 -4.05 2.25
C LEU A 54 11.11 -5.56 2.49
N VAL A 55 10.08 -6.34 2.16
CA VAL A 55 10.05 -7.79 2.42
C VAL A 55 10.91 -8.57 1.43
N ASN A 56 10.76 -8.32 0.13
CA ASN A 56 11.42 -9.11 -0.92
C ASN A 56 12.83 -8.61 -1.26
N GLY A 57 13.07 -7.30 -1.15
CA GLY A 57 14.36 -6.67 -1.40
C GLY A 57 15.33 -6.80 -0.23
N PHE A 58 14.83 -6.77 1.01
CA PHE A 58 15.70 -6.77 2.19
C PHE A 58 15.48 -7.96 3.11
N LEU A 59 14.27 -8.14 3.65
CA LEU A 59 14.01 -9.16 4.68
C LEU A 59 14.33 -10.58 4.19
N ARG A 60 13.80 -11.01 3.03
CA ARG A 60 14.02 -12.36 2.51
C ARG A 60 15.49 -12.62 2.20
N PRO A 61 16.22 -11.76 1.46
CA PRO A 61 17.65 -11.91 1.24
C PRO A 61 18.48 -11.94 2.54
N LEU A 62 18.17 -11.07 3.51
CA LEU A 62 18.89 -11.04 4.79
C LEU A 62 18.62 -12.28 5.64
N ARG A 63 17.39 -12.81 5.62
CA ARG A 63 17.04 -14.07 6.26
C ARG A 63 17.81 -15.24 5.65
N MET A 64 17.99 -15.24 4.33
CA MET A 64 18.84 -16.23 3.64
C MET A 64 20.32 -16.06 3.99
N ALA A 65 20.82 -14.83 4.06
CA ALA A 65 22.20 -14.53 4.44
C ALA A 65 22.51 -14.98 5.88
N ALA A 66 21.54 -14.87 6.79
CA ALA A 66 21.63 -15.37 8.16
C ALA A 66 21.78 -16.90 8.26
N SER A 67 21.33 -17.65 7.24
CA SER A 67 21.50 -19.11 7.16
C SER A 67 22.80 -19.54 6.45
N SER A 68 23.67 -18.61 6.07
CA SER A 68 24.92 -18.93 5.38
C SER A 68 25.98 -19.51 6.34
N LYS A 69 27.04 -20.14 5.78
CA LYS A 69 28.13 -20.75 6.58
C LYS A 69 28.90 -19.75 7.45
N LYS A 70 28.91 -18.46 7.07
CA LYS A 70 29.49 -17.35 7.83
C LYS A 70 28.47 -16.19 7.78
N PRO A 71 27.46 -16.21 8.65
CA PRO A 71 26.36 -15.27 8.56
C PRO A 71 26.83 -13.85 8.94
N PRO A 72 26.56 -12.83 8.09
CA PRO A 72 26.88 -11.44 8.42
C PRO A 72 25.91 -10.85 9.46
N ILE A 73 24.76 -11.48 9.66
CA ILE A 73 23.70 -11.09 10.60
C ILE A 73 23.04 -12.35 11.18
N SER A 74 22.58 -12.31 12.44
CA SER A 74 21.87 -13.43 13.05
C SER A 74 20.38 -13.47 12.69
N HIS A 75 19.74 -14.63 12.85
CA HIS A 75 18.29 -14.74 12.66
C HIS A 75 17.50 -13.85 13.65
N ASP A 76 18.00 -13.70 14.87
CA ASP A 76 17.37 -12.88 15.92
C ASP A 76 17.45 -11.39 15.59
N ASP A 77 18.58 -10.93 15.02
CA ASP A 77 18.74 -9.55 14.56
C ASP A 77 17.79 -9.27 13.39
N VAL A 78 17.69 -10.18 12.40
CA VAL A 78 16.75 -10.04 11.28
C VAL A 78 15.31 -9.97 11.80
N SER A 79 14.92 -10.86 12.72
CA SER A 79 13.59 -10.85 13.33
C SER A 79 13.33 -9.52 14.07
N SER A 80 14.31 -9.02 14.81
CA SER A 80 14.20 -7.77 15.57
C SER A 80 14.13 -6.53 14.68
N ILE A 81 14.85 -6.50 13.55
CA ILE A 81 14.85 -5.38 12.60
C ILE A 81 13.52 -5.29 11.85
N PHE A 82 13.02 -6.43 11.36
CA PHE A 82 11.87 -6.46 10.46
C PHE A 82 10.54 -6.70 11.17
N LEU A 83 10.54 -7.16 12.42
CA LEU A 83 9.34 -7.42 13.23
C LEU A 83 8.27 -8.20 12.41
N ASN A 84 7.00 -7.81 12.53
CA ASN A 84 5.88 -8.40 11.81
C ASN A 84 5.68 -7.81 10.38
N SER A 85 6.70 -7.19 9.77
CA SER A 85 6.56 -6.54 8.45
C SER A 85 6.10 -7.48 7.33
N GLU A 86 6.50 -8.76 7.35
CA GLU A 86 6.02 -9.75 6.37
C GLU A 86 4.51 -10.01 6.50
N THR A 87 4.02 -10.10 7.74
CA THR A 87 2.58 -10.25 8.03
C THR A 87 1.81 -9.01 7.60
N ILE A 88 2.35 -7.82 7.87
CA ILE A 88 1.74 -6.54 7.46
C ILE A 88 1.62 -6.48 5.92
N MET A 89 2.70 -6.77 5.19
CA MET A 89 2.68 -6.82 3.73
C MET A 89 1.61 -7.79 3.21
N PHE A 90 1.56 -9.00 3.76
CA PHE A 90 0.60 -10.01 3.32
C PHE A 90 -0.86 -9.58 3.52
N LEU A 91 -1.14 -8.95 4.66
CA LEU A 91 -2.48 -8.47 4.99
C LEU A 91 -2.93 -7.31 4.09
N HIS A 92 -2.03 -6.38 3.80
CA HIS A 92 -2.29 -5.28 2.85
C HIS A 92 -2.42 -5.75 1.40
N GLU A 93 -1.65 -6.77 1.00
CA GLU A 93 -1.81 -7.41 -0.32
C GLU A 93 -3.21 -8.02 -0.48
N ILE A 94 -3.76 -8.69 0.54
CA ILE A 94 -5.14 -9.22 0.53
C ILE A 94 -6.15 -8.08 0.38
N PHE A 95 -5.97 -7.01 1.16
CA PHE A 95 -6.85 -5.84 1.12
C PHE A 95 -6.83 -5.17 -0.26
N HIS A 96 -5.65 -4.98 -0.84
CA HIS A 96 -5.43 -4.42 -2.17
C HIS A 96 -6.09 -5.25 -3.28
N GLN A 97 -5.95 -6.58 -3.23
CA GLN A 97 -6.62 -7.49 -4.16
C GLN A 97 -8.14 -7.37 -4.04
N GLY A 98 -8.66 -7.25 -2.82
CA GLY A 98 -10.08 -6.97 -2.55
C GLY A 98 -10.55 -5.66 -3.18
N LEU A 99 -9.79 -4.58 -3.03
CA LEU A 99 -10.08 -3.28 -3.64
C LEU A 99 -10.12 -3.35 -5.17
N LYS A 100 -9.11 -4.00 -5.79
CA LYS A 100 -9.05 -4.19 -7.25
C LYS A 100 -10.24 -5.00 -7.77
N ALA A 101 -10.64 -6.06 -7.07
CA ALA A 101 -11.78 -6.88 -7.44
C ALA A 101 -13.11 -6.08 -7.39
N ARG A 102 -13.28 -5.19 -6.40
CA ARG A 102 -14.47 -4.34 -6.31
C ARG A 102 -14.48 -3.25 -7.38
N LEU A 103 -13.32 -2.67 -7.70
CA LEU A 103 -13.19 -1.70 -8.79
C LEU A 103 -13.57 -2.28 -10.17
N ALA A 104 -13.34 -3.57 -10.40
CA ALA A 104 -13.77 -4.22 -11.65
C ALA A 104 -15.30 -4.19 -11.85
N ASN A 105 -16.07 -4.05 -10.77
CA ASN A 105 -17.54 -3.97 -10.79
C ASN A 105 -18.08 -2.52 -10.68
N TRP A 106 -17.23 -1.52 -10.95
CA TRP A 106 -17.65 -0.11 -10.99
C TRP A 106 -18.83 0.09 -11.96
N PRO A 107 -19.88 0.89 -11.61
CA PRO A 107 -19.96 1.87 -10.51
C PRO A 107 -20.54 1.37 -9.18
N THR A 108 -20.96 0.11 -9.07
CA THR A 108 -21.60 -0.42 -7.85
C THR A 108 -20.54 -0.87 -6.85
N LEU A 109 -20.00 0.09 -6.09
CA LEU A 109 -18.94 -0.16 -5.11
C LEU A 109 -19.50 -0.34 -3.69
N VAL A 110 -19.27 -1.50 -3.09
CA VAL A 110 -19.40 -1.74 -1.64
C VAL A 110 -18.02 -2.18 -1.16
N LEU A 111 -17.43 -1.38 -0.27
CA LEU A 111 -16.07 -1.60 0.26
C LEU A 111 -16.06 -1.87 1.77
N ALA A 112 -17.20 -1.70 2.45
CA ALA A 112 -17.28 -1.73 3.92
C ALA A 112 -16.75 -3.04 4.51
N ASP A 113 -17.05 -4.17 3.88
CA ASP A 113 -16.62 -5.50 4.27
C ASP A 113 -15.11 -5.72 4.11
N LEU A 114 -14.44 -4.95 3.25
CA LEU A 114 -12.98 -5.03 3.12
C LEU A 114 -12.27 -4.43 4.34
N PHE A 115 -12.89 -3.48 5.04
CA PHE A 115 -12.28 -2.87 6.23
C PHE A 115 -12.25 -3.81 7.43
N ASP A 116 -13.11 -4.84 7.47
CA ASP A 116 -13.06 -5.88 8.50
C ASP A 116 -11.74 -6.66 8.43
N ILE A 117 -11.11 -6.73 7.25
CA ILE A 117 -9.78 -7.33 7.04
C ILE A 117 -8.68 -6.51 7.71
N LEU A 118 -8.88 -5.19 7.88
CA LEU A 118 -7.92 -4.29 8.54
C LEU A 118 -7.99 -4.37 10.07
N LEU A 119 -9.09 -4.83 10.66
CA LEU A 119 -9.28 -4.85 12.12
C LEU A 119 -8.21 -5.69 12.86
N PRO A 120 -7.85 -6.92 12.41
CA PRO A 120 -6.76 -7.68 13.02
C PRO A 120 -5.39 -6.99 12.88
N MET A 121 -5.22 -6.14 11.86
CA MET A 121 -3.95 -5.44 11.63
C MET A 121 -3.63 -4.46 12.75
N LEU A 122 -4.63 -3.83 13.39
CA LEU A 122 -4.42 -2.86 14.46
C LEU A 122 -3.57 -3.42 15.61
N ASN A 123 -3.79 -4.69 15.98
CA ASN A 123 -3.00 -5.33 17.04
C ASN A 123 -1.56 -5.58 16.59
N ILE A 124 -1.35 -5.97 15.33
CA ILE A 124 -0.02 -6.23 14.76
C ILE A 124 0.76 -4.91 14.62
N TYR A 125 0.09 -3.84 14.21
CA TYR A 125 0.67 -2.50 14.11
C TYR A 125 1.08 -1.94 15.47
N GLN A 126 0.30 -2.18 16.54
CA GLN A 126 0.69 -1.74 17.89
C GLN A 126 2.01 -2.35 18.35
N GLU A 127 2.27 -3.62 18.03
CA GLU A 127 3.55 -4.26 18.32
C GLU A 127 4.68 -3.65 17.49
N PHE A 128 4.43 -3.43 16.19
CA PHE A 128 5.40 -2.83 15.28
C PHE A 128 5.83 -1.43 15.74
N VAL A 129 4.86 -0.54 16.00
CA VAL A 129 5.11 0.84 16.42
C VAL A 129 5.87 0.89 17.75
N ARG A 130 5.50 0.03 18.71
CA ARG A 130 6.14 -0.02 20.03
C ARG A 130 7.61 -0.43 19.95
N ASN A 131 7.92 -1.38 19.07
CA ASN A 131 9.26 -1.95 18.94
C ASN A 131 10.10 -1.28 17.84
N HIS A 132 9.55 -0.31 17.11
CA HIS A 132 10.24 0.36 15.99
C HIS A 132 11.54 1.06 16.40
N GLN A 133 11.57 1.74 17.56
CA GLN A 133 12.80 2.37 18.03
C GLN A 133 13.89 1.34 18.32
N TYR A 134 13.51 0.19 18.86
CA TYR A 134 14.43 -0.91 19.12
C TYR A 134 14.94 -1.53 17.82
N SER A 135 14.07 -1.70 16.81
CA SER A 135 14.47 -2.25 15.51
C SER A 135 15.51 -1.39 14.80
N LEU A 136 15.37 -0.05 14.85
CA LEU A 136 16.36 0.89 14.33
C LEU A 136 17.69 0.81 15.09
N GLN A 137 17.65 0.62 16.41
CA GLN A 137 18.86 0.45 17.22
C GLN A 137 19.61 -0.84 16.88
N VAL A 138 18.89 -1.96 16.71
CA VAL A 138 19.49 -3.24 16.27
C VAL A 138 20.11 -3.07 14.88
N LEU A 139 19.42 -2.43 13.94
CA LEU A 139 19.96 -2.13 12.61
C LEU A 139 21.27 -1.32 12.69
N ALA A 140 21.31 -0.28 13.52
CA ALA A 140 22.50 0.53 13.72
C ALA A 140 23.67 -0.27 14.30
N ASN A 141 23.40 -1.21 15.20
CA ASN A 141 24.41 -2.13 15.73
C ASN A 141 24.91 -3.09 14.66
N CYS A 142 24.03 -3.67 13.85
CA CYS A 142 24.41 -4.54 12.74
C CYS A 142 25.29 -3.81 11.70
N LYS A 143 25.03 -2.52 11.43
CA LYS A 143 25.85 -1.68 10.54
C LYS A 143 27.30 -1.49 11.00
N GLN A 144 27.62 -1.75 12.27
CA GLN A 144 29.02 -1.74 12.75
C GLN A 144 29.83 -2.92 12.18
N ASN A 145 29.16 -4.01 11.78
CA ASN A 145 29.79 -5.12 11.08
C ASN A 145 30.04 -4.75 9.61
N ARG A 146 31.31 -4.70 9.20
CA ARG A 146 31.72 -4.31 7.83
C ARG A 146 31.17 -5.25 6.75
N ASP A 147 30.99 -6.53 7.05
CA ASP A 147 30.47 -7.50 6.09
C ASP A 147 28.96 -7.27 5.85
N PHE A 148 28.22 -6.96 6.93
CA PHE A 148 26.82 -6.59 6.85
C PHE A 148 26.62 -5.24 6.16
N ASP A 149 27.39 -4.20 6.50
CA ASP A 149 27.29 -2.88 5.87
C ASP A 149 27.52 -2.95 4.36
N LYS A 150 28.51 -3.76 3.92
CA LYS A 150 28.74 -4.01 2.49
C LYS A 150 27.56 -4.72 1.82
N LEU A 151 27.03 -5.75 2.46
CA LEU A 151 25.88 -6.49 1.93
C LEU A 151 24.64 -5.59 1.82
N LEU A 152 24.37 -4.79 2.84
CA LEU A 152 23.24 -3.88 2.86
C LEU A 152 23.33 -2.84 1.74
N LYS A 153 24.50 -2.23 1.53
CA LYS A 153 24.74 -1.30 0.42
C LYS A 153 24.52 -1.93 -0.95
N GLN A 154 24.79 -3.23 -1.11
CA GLN A 154 24.48 -3.95 -2.36
C GLN A 154 22.97 -4.07 -2.58
N TYR A 155 22.19 -4.30 -1.52
CA TYR A 155 20.74 -4.35 -1.61
C TYR A 155 20.12 -2.98 -1.83
N GLU A 156 20.63 -1.93 -1.18
CA GLU A 156 20.20 -0.55 -1.39
C GLU A 156 20.51 -0.03 -2.81
N ALA A 157 21.54 -0.59 -3.46
CA ALA A 157 21.87 -0.28 -4.86
C ALA A 157 20.88 -0.90 -5.87
N ASN A 158 19.93 -1.73 -5.44
CA ASN A 158 18.89 -2.25 -6.31
C ASN A 158 18.04 -1.10 -6.86
N PRO A 159 17.83 -1.00 -8.19
CA PRO A 159 17.01 0.06 -8.78
C PRO A 159 15.59 0.14 -8.21
N ALA A 160 15.02 -0.98 -7.73
CA ALA A 160 13.72 -1.00 -7.08
C ALA A 160 13.67 -0.19 -5.78
N CYS A 161 14.82 0.07 -5.14
CA CYS A 161 14.88 0.90 -3.92
C CYS A 161 14.88 2.40 -4.24
N GLU A 162 15.06 2.79 -5.51
CA GLU A 162 15.12 4.19 -5.96
C GLU A 162 16.13 5.05 -5.18
N GLY A 163 17.21 4.44 -4.70
CA GLY A 163 18.23 5.10 -3.89
C GLY A 163 17.81 5.39 -2.43
N ARG A 164 16.68 4.86 -1.97
CA ARG A 164 16.26 4.93 -0.56
C ARG A 164 16.98 3.89 0.29
N MET A 165 17.24 4.26 1.54
CA MET A 165 17.88 3.38 2.54
C MET A 165 16.86 2.47 3.21
N LEU A 166 17.31 1.36 3.78
CA LEU A 166 16.45 0.43 4.52
C LEU A 166 15.67 1.14 5.66
N GLU A 167 16.27 2.10 6.34
CA GLU A 167 15.60 2.90 7.38
C GLU A 167 14.34 3.58 6.87
N THR A 168 14.37 4.13 5.65
CA THR A 168 13.20 4.76 5.04
C THR A 168 12.09 3.72 4.86
N PHE A 169 12.42 2.52 4.39
CA PHE A 169 11.43 1.47 4.20
C PHE A 169 10.79 0.98 5.51
N LEU A 170 11.57 0.95 6.60
CA LEU A 170 11.08 0.56 7.92
C LEU A 170 10.07 1.56 8.50
N THR A 171 10.05 2.81 8.02
CA THR A 171 9.08 3.82 8.45
C THR A 171 7.74 3.74 7.73
N TYR A 172 7.66 3.13 6.53
CA TYR A 172 6.39 3.05 5.78
C TYR A 172 5.24 2.44 6.57
N PRO A 173 5.43 1.31 7.30
CA PRO A 173 4.37 0.76 8.15
C PRO A 173 3.82 1.71 9.22
N MET A 174 4.45 2.85 9.47
CA MET A 174 4.01 3.83 10.48
C MET A 174 3.16 4.98 9.89
N PHE A 175 3.14 5.16 8.57
CA PHE A 175 2.60 6.37 7.93
C PHE A 175 1.14 6.26 7.44
N GLN A 176 0.40 5.24 7.86
CA GLN A 176 -1.02 5.07 7.49
C GLN A 176 -1.98 5.55 8.60
#